data_AF-A0A9L0J804-F1
#
_entry.id   AF-A0A9L0J804-F1
#
_cell.length_a   1.000
_cell.length_b   1.000
_cell.length_c   1.000
_cell.angle_alpha   90.00
_cell.angle_beta   90.00
_cell.angle_gamma   90.00
#
_symmetry.space_group_name_H-M   'P 1'
#
loop_
_entity.id
_entity.type
_entity.pdbx_description
1 polymer ?
#
loop_
_entity_poly.entity_id
_entity_poly.type
_entity_poly.pdbx_seq_one_letter_code
_entity_poly.pdbx_strand_id
1 'polypeptide(L)'
;MAGQFGVAGREGPAEVHLGTVEPASQLHPGGHSERHSCPRVGHAEHEIYCIENAHGQLVRDLDFNPNKQYYLASCGDDCKVKFWDTRNVTEPVKTLEEHSHWVWSVRYNHSHDQLVLTGSSDSRVILSNMVSISSEPFGHLVDDDDLSDQEERRPEEKSQEPPQDSVIATYEEHEDSVYAVDWSSADPWLFASLSYDGRLVINRVPRALKYHILL
;
A
#
# COMPACT_ATOMS: atom_id res chain seq x y z
N MET A 1 21.25 -36.73 -34.76
CA MET A 1 20.11 -36.44 -35.65
C MET A 1 19.71 -35.01 -35.40
N ALA A 2 19.80 -34.18 -36.43
CA ALA A 2 19.28 -32.82 -36.44
C ALA A 2 17.74 -32.88 -36.55
N GLY A 3 17.07 -31.99 -35.83
CA GLY A 3 15.65 -31.73 -35.95
C GLY A 3 15.42 -30.23 -35.79
N GLN A 4 15.42 -29.54 -36.92
CA GLN A 4 15.15 -28.11 -37.07
C GLN A 4 13.67 -27.96 -37.41
N PHE A 5 12.92 -27.20 -36.61
CA PHE A 5 11.67 -26.57 -37.03
C PHE A 5 11.62 -25.19 -36.37
N GLY A 6 11.64 -24.15 -37.20
CA GLY A 6 11.12 -22.84 -36.84
C GLY A 6 9.92 -22.54 -37.72
N VAL A 7 8.93 -21.81 -37.20
CA VAL A 7 8.22 -20.75 -37.93
C VAL A 7 7.75 -19.72 -36.89
N ALA A 8 7.91 -18.46 -37.27
CA ALA A 8 7.50 -17.26 -36.58
C ALA A 8 5.98 -17.15 -36.35
N GLY A 9 5.61 -16.50 -35.25
CA GLY A 9 4.29 -15.91 -35.03
C GLY A 9 4.47 -14.62 -34.26
N ARG A 10 4.46 -13.48 -34.96
CA ARG A 10 4.22 -12.17 -34.35
C ARG A 10 2.74 -12.12 -34.00
N GLU A 11 2.40 -11.97 -32.74
CA GLU A 11 1.06 -11.51 -32.33
C GLU A 11 1.23 -10.22 -31.54
N GLY A 12 0.71 -9.13 -32.10
CA GLY A 12 0.61 -7.83 -31.44
C GLY A 12 -0.48 -7.84 -30.36
N PRO A 13 -0.58 -6.79 -29.55
CA PRO A 13 -1.59 -6.70 -28.51
C PRO A 13 -3.00 -6.68 -29.11
N ALA A 14 -3.89 -7.50 -28.56
CA ALA A 14 -5.29 -7.55 -28.92
C ALA A 14 -6.00 -6.26 -28.46
N GLU A 15 -6.38 -5.41 -29.41
CA GLU A 15 -7.28 -4.28 -29.16
C GLU A 15 -8.72 -4.79 -29.04
N VAL A 16 -9.29 -4.72 -27.84
CA VAL A 16 -10.71 -4.97 -27.60
C VAL A 16 -11.52 -3.73 -27.99
N HIS A 17 -12.14 -3.77 -29.17
CA HIS A 17 -13.14 -2.78 -29.57
C HIS A 17 -14.46 -3.06 -28.82
N LEU A 18 -14.82 -2.21 -27.84
CA LEU A 18 -16.18 -2.18 -27.31
C LEU A 18 -17.12 -1.60 -28.36
N GLY A 19 -17.90 -2.46 -29.01
CA GLY A 19 -19.01 -2.06 -29.87
C GLY A 19 -20.14 -1.46 -29.03
N THR A 20 -20.52 -0.23 -29.32
CA THR A 20 -21.75 0.38 -28.80
C THR A 20 -22.94 -0.11 -29.62
N VAL A 21 -23.93 -0.69 -28.93
CA VAL A 21 -25.22 -1.06 -29.53
C VAL A 21 -26.09 0.19 -29.59
N GLU A 22 -26.40 0.66 -30.80
CA GLU A 22 -27.42 1.70 -30.99
C GLU A 22 -28.83 1.12 -30.83
N PRO A 23 -29.74 1.77 -30.08
CA PRO A 23 -31.15 1.43 -30.15
C PRO A 23 -31.81 2.09 -31.37
N ALA A 24 -32.64 1.30 -32.05
CA ALA A 24 -33.35 1.66 -33.27
C ALA A 24 -34.21 2.93 -33.11
N SER A 25 -34.08 3.83 -34.09
CA SER A 25 -34.92 5.01 -34.24
C SER A 25 -36.33 4.64 -34.73
N GLN A 26 -37.36 5.10 -34.01
CA GLN A 26 -38.71 5.24 -34.57
C GLN A 26 -39.12 6.71 -34.56
N LEU A 27 -39.54 7.18 -35.74
CA LEU A 27 -39.92 8.56 -36.06
C LEU A 27 -41.29 8.93 -35.46
N HIS A 28 -41.38 10.17 -34.96
CA HIS A 28 -42.58 10.84 -34.42
C HIS A 28 -43.63 11.19 -35.51
N PRO A 29 -44.84 11.66 -35.11
CA PRO A 29 -45.03 13.11 -35.20
C PRO A 29 -45.89 13.72 -34.07
N GLY A 30 -45.55 14.95 -33.67
CA GLY A 30 -46.40 15.80 -32.82
C GLY A 30 -45.57 16.81 -32.04
N GLY A 31 -45.49 18.06 -32.51
CA GLY A 31 -44.63 19.09 -31.95
C GLY A 31 -45.12 19.71 -30.64
N HIS A 32 -44.20 20.35 -29.91
CA HIS A 32 -44.29 21.75 -29.49
C HIS A 32 -42.95 22.16 -28.86
N SER A 33 -42.53 23.38 -29.18
CA SER A 33 -41.26 24.01 -28.81
C SER A 33 -41.27 24.43 -27.33
N GLU A 34 -40.34 23.93 -26.53
CA GLU A 34 -39.76 24.67 -25.39
C GLU A 34 -38.26 24.39 -25.30
N ARG A 35 -37.45 25.45 -25.48
CA ARG A 35 -36.00 25.41 -25.28
C ARG A 35 -35.71 25.44 -23.78
N HIS A 36 -35.55 24.27 -23.18
CA HIS A 36 -34.78 24.16 -21.95
C HIS A 36 -33.37 23.73 -22.34
N SER A 37 -32.41 24.65 -22.25
CA SER A 37 -31.00 24.34 -22.36
C SER A 37 -30.64 23.37 -21.23
N CYS A 38 -30.45 22.09 -21.55
CA CYS A 38 -29.81 21.16 -20.62
C CYS A 38 -28.43 21.74 -20.25
N PRO A 39 -28.07 21.81 -18.96
CA PRO A 39 -26.71 22.13 -18.59
C PRO A 39 -25.82 21.06 -19.21
N ARG A 40 -24.77 21.50 -19.93
CA ARG A 40 -23.74 20.61 -20.46
C ARG A 40 -23.26 19.72 -19.30
N VAL A 41 -23.44 18.41 -19.45
CA VAL A 41 -22.75 17.44 -18.61
C VAL A 41 -21.27 17.73 -18.78
N GLY A 42 -20.65 18.29 -17.74
CA GLY A 42 -19.20 18.44 -17.68
C GLY A 42 -18.62 17.05 -17.86
N HIS A 43 -17.79 16.88 -18.89
CA HIS A 43 -16.93 15.71 -18.96
C HIS A 43 -16.06 15.76 -17.69
N ALA A 44 -16.28 14.82 -16.76
CA ALA A 44 -15.34 14.62 -15.68
C ALA A 44 -14.03 14.17 -16.34
N GLU A 45 -13.02 15.05 -16.35
CA GLU A 45 -11.70 14.68 -16.81
C GLU A 45 -11.18 13.58 -15.87
N HIS A 46 -10.88 12.41 -16.43
CA HIS A 46 -10.27 11.33 -15.65
C HIS A 46 -8.80 11.67 -15.43
N GLU A 47 -8.45 12.02 -14.18
CA GLU A 47 -7.06 12.15 -13.75
C GLU A 47 -6.47 10.75 -13.51
N ILE A 48 -5.87 10.17 -14.54
CA ILE A 48 -5.14 8.89 -14.46
C ILE A 48 -3.65 9.20 -14.34
N TYR A 49 -3.01 8.62 -13.33
CA TYR A 49 -1.57 8.72 -13.12
C TYR A 49 -0.94 7.32 -13.17
N CYS A 50 0.25 7.21 -13.75
CA CYS A 50 1.01 5.96 -13.84
C CYS A 50 2.40 6.20 -13.24
N ILE A 51 2.83 5.29 -12.36
CA ILE A 51 4.21 5.27 -11.85
C ILE A 51 5.00 4.32 -12.74
N GLU A 52 5.70 4.88 -13.73
CA GLU A 52 6.55 4.09 -14.61
C GLU A 52 7.72 3.48 -13.82
N ASN A 53 8.03 2.21 -14.10
CA ASN A 53 9.13 1.48 -13.45
C ASN A 53 9.06 1.49 -11.91
N ALA A 54 7.85 1.44 -11.34
CA ALA A 54 7.66 1.39 -9.89
C ALA A 54 8.53 0.29 -9.26
N HIS A 55 8.53 -0.90 -9.85
CA HIS A 55 9.39 -2.03 -9.48
C HIS A 55 10.23 -2.48 -10.68
N GLY A 56 11.37 -3.15 -10.39
CA GLY A 56 12.25 -3.70 -11.43
C GLY A 56 11.70 -4.98 -12.08
N GLN A 57 10.64 -5.55 -11.52
CA GLN A 57 9.94 -6.75 -11.99
C GLN A 57 8.43 -6.59 -11.76
N LEU A 58 7.66 -7.69 -11.79
CA LEU A 58 6.22 -7.67 -11.61
C LEU A 58 5.83 -7.11 -10.23
N VAL A 59 4.87 -6.18 -10.23
CA VAL A 59 4.20 -5.70 -9.01
C VAL A 59 3.12 -6.71 -8.63
N ARG A 60 3.07 -7.10 -7.36
CA ARG A 60 2.19 -8.16 -6.86
C ARG A 60 1.03 -7.64 -6.02
N ASP A 61 1.28 -6.63 -5.20
CA ASP A 61 0.30 -6.09 -4.27
C ASP A 61 0.55 -4.61 -4.00
N LEU A 62 -0.47 -3.94 -3.49
CA LEU A 62 -0.41 -2.57 -3.03
C LEU A 62 -1.36 -2.38 -1.85
N ASP A 63 -1.07 -1.40 -1.01
CA ASP A 63 -1.97 -1.00 0.07
C ASP A 63 -1.86 0.50 0.35
N PHE A 64 -3.00 1.15 0.57
CA PHE A 64 -3.04 2.57 0.92
C PHE A 64 -2.89 2.72 2.42
N ASN A 65 -2.14 3.73 2.84
CA ASN A 65 -2.07 4.06 4.26
C ASN A 65 -3.45 4.65 4.69
N PRO A 66 -4.14 4.02 5.67
CA PRO A 66 -5.46 4.47 6.09
C PRO A 66 -5.43 5.73 6.96
N ASN A 67 -4.29 6.05 7.56
CA ASN A 67 -4.12 7.17 8.51
C ASN A 67 -3.35 8.36 7.91
N LYS A 68 -2.62 8.16 6.81
CA LYS A 68 -1.84 9.22 6.14
C LYS A 68 -2.24 9.36 4.68
N GLN A 69 -2.84 10.51 4.36
CA GLN A 69 -3.28 10.81 3.01
C GLN A 69 -2.10 10.79 2.03
N TYR A 70 -2.35 10.31 0.80
CA TYR A 70 -1.40 10.24 -0.31
C TYR A 70 -0.28 9.20 -0.16
N TYR A 71 -0.23 8.43 0.93
CA TYR A 71 0.76 7.38 1.09
C TYR A 71 0.20 6.02 0.67
N LEU A 72 1.00 5.27 -0.09
CA LEU A 72 0.72 3.88 -0.41
C LEU A 72 2.02 3.06 -0.38
N ALA A 73 1.86 1.76 -0.17
CA ALA A 73 2.92 0.77 -0.30
C ALA A 73 2.66 -0.12 -1.52
N SER A 74 3.72 -0.61 -2.15
CA SER A 74 3.67 -1.61 -3.21
C SER A 74 4.78 -2.63 -3.02
N CYS A 75 4.58 -3.86 -3.49
CA CYS A 75 5.59 -4.90 -3.42
C CYS A 75 5.63 -5.76 -4.69
N GLY A 76 6.73 -6.49 -4.91
CA GLY A 76 6.88 -7.26 -6.14
C GLY A 76 7.97 -8.32 -6.16
N ASP A 77 8.20 -8.85 -7.37
CA ASP A 77 9.16 -9.91 -7.67
C ASP A 77 10.63 -9.43 -7.61
N ASP A 78 10.85 -8.12 -7.48
CA ASP A 78 12.18 -7.56 -7.23
C ASP A 78 12.64 -7.69 -5.76
N CYS A 79 11.86 -8.43 -4.95
CA CYS A 79 12.07 -8.64 -3.51
C CYS A 79 11.94 -7.35 -2.69
N LYS A 80 11.39 -6.28 -3.26
CA LYS A 80 11.30 -4.97 -2.62
C LYS A 80 9.89 -4.63 -2.20
N VAL A 81 9.81 -3.87 -1.12
CA VAL A 81 8.61 -3.11 -0.75
C VAL A 81 8.94 -1.65 -0.88
N LYS A 82 8.10 -0.91 -1.60
CA LYS A 82 8.31 0.51 -1.90
C LYS A 82 7.15 1.31 -1.38
N PHE A 83 7.46 2.47 -0.83
CA PHE A 83 6.50 3.42 -0.30
C PHE A 83 6.50 4.68 -1.16
N TRP A 84 5.31 5.19 -1.46
CA TRP A 84 5.11 6.27 -2.41
C TRP A 84 4.26 7.37 -1.79
N ASP A 85 4.56 8.61 -2.16
CA ASP A 85 3.68 9.76 -1.97
C ASP A 85 3.05 10.07 -3.33
N THR A 86 1.73 9.97 -3.45
CA THR A 86 1.04 10.17 -4.74
C THR A 86 1.13 11.62 -5.25
N ARG A 87 1.58 12.57 -4.42
CA ARG A 87 1.85 13.95 -4.83
C ARG A 87 3.21 14.08 -5.52
N ASN A 88 4.15 13.17 -5.24
CA ASN A 88 5.46 13.11 -5.86
C ASN A 88 5.91 11.66 -6.06
N VAL A 89 5.58 11.11 -7.22
CA VAL A 89 5.82 9.70 -7.56
C VAL A 89 7.13 9.47 -8.34
N THR A 90 8.00 10.47 -8.45
CA THR A 90 9.25 10.34 -9.23
C THR A 90 10.19 9.31 -8.64
N GLU A 91 10.20 9.18 -7.32
CA GLU A 91 10.98 8.21 -6.58
C GLU A 91 10.21 7.71 -5.36
N PRO A 92 10.45 6.47 -4.91
CA PRO A 92 9.83 5.99 -3.68
C PRO A 92 10.41 6.75 -2.47
N VAL A 93 9.54 7.13 -1.55
CA VAL A 93 9.89 7.75 -0.27
C VAL A 93 10.79 6.83 0.55
N LYS A 94 10.53 5.52 0.47
CA LYS A 94 11.27 4.49 1.17
C LYS A 94 11.24 3.19 0.39
N THR A 95 12.31 2.41 0.49
CA THR A 95 12.39 1.05 -0.06
C THR A 95 12.91 0.12 1.04
N LEU A 96 12.26 -1.05 1.18
CA LEU A 96 12.70 -2.15 2.04
C LEU A 96 13.17 -3.32 1.19
N GLU A 97 14.22 -3.98 1.63
CA GLU A 97 14.88 -5.11 0.95
C GLU A 97 15.14 -6.26 1.95
N GLU A 98 14.19 -6.46 2.88
CA GLU A 98 14.33 -7.44 3.97
C GLU A 98 14.05 -8.88 3.53
N HIS A 99 13.28 -9.04 2.44
CA HIS A 99 12.92 -10.35 1.91
C HIS A 99 13.98 -10.86 0.93
N SER A 100 14.25 -12.17 0.99
CA SER A 100 15.22 -12.81 0.08
C SER A 100 14.58 -13.34 -1.21
N HIS A 101 13.26 -13.26 -1.34
CA HIS A 101 12.50 -13.67 -2.53
C HIS A 101 11.32 -12.72 -2.77
N TRP A 102 10.53 -13.00 -3.81
CA TRP A 102 9.34 -12.27 -4.22
C TRP A 102 8.40 -11.97 -3.06
N VAL A 103 8.00 -10.70 -2.95
CA VAL A 103 7.06 -10.24 -1.94
C VAL A 103 5.66 -10.25 -2.54
N TRP A 104 4.81 -11.11 -2.00
CA TRP A 104 3.46 -11.33 -2.51
C TRP A 104 2.44 -10.37 -1.93
N SER A 105 2.65 -9.91 -0.69
CA SER A 105 1.68 -9.06 -0.01
C SER A 105 2.31 -8.04 0.91
N VAL A 106 1.68 -6.88 1.00
CA VAL A 106 2.03 -5.77 1.90
C VAL A 106 0.76 -5.17 2.52
N ARG A 107 0.72 -4.98 3.84
CA ARG A 107 -0.43 -4.39 4.55
C ARG A 107 -0.02 -3.40 5.62
N TYR A 108 -0.54 -2.19 5.54
CA TYR A 108 -0.56 -1.25 6.66
C TYR A 108 -1.50 -1.74 7.74
N ASN A 109 -1.13 -1.49 8.99
CA ASN A 109 -2.06 -1.64 10.08
C ASN A 109 -3.08 -0.50 10.05
N HIS A 110 -4.35 -0.86 10.27
CA HIS A 110 -5.47 0.06 10.22
C HIS A 110 -5.43 1.14 11.30
N SER A 111 -4.91 0.82 12.49
CA SER A 111 -4.88 1.74 13.64
C SER A 111 -3.51 2.36 13.90
N HIS A 112 -2.44 1.69 13.51
CA HIS A 112 -1.06 2.11 13.76
C HIS A 112 -0.27 2.05 12.46
N ASP A 113 -0.36 3.09 11.63
CA ASP A 113 0.19 3.07 10.27
C ASP A 113 1.74 2.98 10.19
N GLN A 114 2.43 3.16 11.31
CA GLN A 114 3.84 2.77 11.44
C GLN A 114 4.07 1.25 11.32
N LEU A 115 3.05 0.42 11.56
CA LEU A 115 3.18 -1.04 11.47
C LEU A 115 2.81 -1.53 10.08
N VAL A 116 3.76 -2.21 9.45
CA VAL A 116 3.58 -2.81 8.13
C VAL A 116 3.89 -4.31 8.19
N LEU A 117 2.99 -5.11 7.62
CA LEU A 117 3.19 -6.55 7.42
C LEU A 117 3.54 -6.84 5.97
N THR A 118 4.45 -7.78 5.76
CA THR A 118 4.82 -8.28 4.44
C THR A 118 4.89 -9.80 4.43
N GLY A 119 4.50 -10.42 3.33
CA GLY A 119 4.57 -11.88 3.12
C GLY A 119 5.29 -12.20 1.81
N SER A 120 6.11 -13.25 1.83
CA SER A 120 7.06 -13.55 0.74
C SER A 120 7.19 -15.04 0.43
N SER A 121 7.72 -15.33 -0.76
CA SER A 121 8.14 -16.66 -1.19
C SER A 121 9.34 -17.23 -0.42
N ASP A 122 9.99 -16.44 0.43
CA ASP A 122 11.01 -16.94 1.37
C ASP A 122 10.43 -17.62 2.62
N SER A 123 9.13 -17.89 2.61
CA SER A 123 8.34 -18.48 3.70
C SER A 123 8.24 -17.61 4.96
N ARG A 124 8.60 -16.32 4.88
CA ARG A 124 8.57 -15.40 6.02
C ARG A 124 7.41 -14.43 5.94
N VAL A 125 6.89 -14.12 7.13
CA VAL A 125 6.14 -12.88 7.37
C VAL A 125 7.03 -11.94 8.16
N ILE A 126 7.15 -10.69 7.72
CA ILE A 126 7.93 -9.67 8.42
C ILE A 126 6.97 -8.59 8.93
N LEU A 127 7.14 -8.21 10.19
CA LEU A 127 6.52 -7.06 10.81
C LEU A 127 7.57 -5.97 10.98
N SER A 128 7.31 -4.79 10.42
CA SER A 128 8.23 -3.66 10.41
C SER A 128 7.62 -2.41 11.05
N ASN A 129 8.46 -1.60 11.69
CA ASN A 129 8.13 -0.29 12.26
C ASN A 129 8.66 0.81 11.34
N MET A 130 7.78 1.53 10.66
CA MET A 130 8.05 2.54 9.65
C MET A 130 7.74 3.95 10.17
N VAL A 131 8.48 4.36 11.19
CA VAL A 131 8.23 5.64 11.88
C VAL A 131 8.44 6.82 10.94
N SER A 132 9.41 6.75 10.02
CA SER A 132 9.74 7.84 9.10
C SER A 132 8.60 8.21 8.13
N ILE A 133 7.70 7.26 7.85
CA ILE A 133 6.60 7.45 6.90
C ILE A 133 5.22 7.36 7.55
N SER A 134 5.13 7.10 8.85
CA SER A 134 3.88 7.08 9.61
C SER A 134 3.25 8.48 9.78
N SER A 135 1.97 8.51 10.14
CA SER A 135 1.30 9.68 10.71
C SER A 135 1.88 9.94 12.11
N GLU A 136 2.15 11.20 12.46
CA GLU A 136 2.83 11.55 13.71
C GLU A 136 2.18 10.86 14.93
N PRO A 137 2.97 10.44 15.95
CA PRO A 137 2.39 9.85 17.13
C PRO A 137 1.44 10.86 17.76
N PHE A 138 0.23 10.41 18.10
CA PHE A 138 -0.84 11.17 18.77
C PHE A 138 -0.43 11.87 20.10
N GLY A 139 0.84 11.84 20.51
CA GLY A 139 1.37 12.34 21.77
C GLY A 139 1.92 13.77 21.79
N HIS A 140 1.86 14.54 20.69
CA HIS A 140 2.30 15.95 20.66
C HIS A 140 1.15 16.97 20.70
N LEU A 141 0.02 16.59 21.31
CA LEU A 141 -1.04 17.51 21.72
C LEU A 141 -0.98 17.68 23.25
N VAL A 142 0.11 18.21 23.77
CA VAL A 142 0.05 18.94 25.04
C VAL A 142 -0.26 20.37 24.68
N ASP A 143 -1.46 20.80 25.05
CA ASP A 143 -1.95 22.17 24.89
C ASP A 143 -0.91 23.18 25.40
N ASP A 144 -0.37 23.98 24.49
CA ASP A 144 0.59 25.06 24.77
C ASP A 144 -0.16 26.31 25.30
N ASP A 145 -1.10 26.09 26.22
CA ASP A 145 -2.03 27.12 26.69
C ASP A 145 -2.29 26.99 28.21
N ASP A 146 -1.23 26.94 29.03
CA ASP A 146 -1.25 27.60 30.35
C ASP A 146 0.15 27.75 31.00
N LEU A 147 0.31 28.87 31.71
CA LEU A 147 1.35 29.23 32.68
C LEU A 147 2.62 29.98 32.22
N SER A 148 2.43 31.30 32.17
CA SER A 148 3.38 32.37 32.51
C SER A 148 4.29 32.08 33.72
N ASP A 149 5.53 32.57 33.60
CA ASP A 149 6.51 32.92 34.64
C ASP A 149 6.93 31.81 35.62
N GLN A 150 8.08 31.15 35.38
CA GLN A 150 9.19 31.02 36.35
C GLN A 150 10.52 30.64 35.65
N GLU A 151 11.61 31.20 36.18
CA GLU A 151 13.00 31.20 35.71
C GLU A 151 13.67 29.82 35.50
N GLU A 152 14.57 29.80 34.51
CA GLU A 152 15.79 28.98 34.40
C GLU A 152 15.74 27.50 34.83
N ARG A 153 15.24 26.64 33.93
CA ARG A 153 15.88 25.34 33.68
C ARG A 153 16.00 25.12 32.19
N ARG A 154 17.23 25.13 31.69
CA ARG A 154 17.55 24.59 30.36
C ARG A 154 17.02 23.16 30.30
N PRO A 155 16.06 22.81 29.44
CA PRO A 155 15.85 21.41 29.12
C PRO A 155 17.14 20.97 28.45
N GLU A 156 17.83 20.00 29.02
CA GLU A 156 18.86 19.29 28.28
C GLU A 156 18.17 18.75 27.02
N GLU A 157 18.53 19.31 25.87
CA GLU A 157 18.20 18.74 24.56
C GLU A 157 18.79 17.33 24.55
N LYS A 158 18.01 16.35 25.01
CA LYS A 158 18.21 14.96 24.61
C LYS A 158 18.13 15.00 23.11
N SER A 159 19.28 14.84 22.48
CA SER A 159 19.42 14.54 21.07
C SER A 159 18.57 13.30 20.82
N GLN A 160 17.29 13.51 20.49
CA GLN A 160 16.42 12.43 20.07
C GLN A 160 17.01 11.98 18.75
N GLU A 161 17.66 10.82 18.78
CA GLU A 161 18.05 10.15 17.54
C GLU A 161 16.84 10.12 16.62
N PRO A 162 17.00 10.41 15.32
CA PRO A 162 15.88 10.45 14.42
C PRO A 162 15.12 9.13 14.52
N PRO A 163 13.77 9.15 14.54
CA PRO A 163 12.97 7.95 14.64
C PRO A 163 13.45 6.90 13.61
N GLN A 164 13.88 5.74 14.11
CA GLN A 164 14.54 4.73 13.28
C GLN A 164 13.53 3.70 12.77
N ASP A 165 13.52 3.55 11.45
CA ASP A 165 12.81 2.46 10.77
C ASP A 165 13.51 1.14 11.05
N SER A 166 12.75 0.10 11.44
CA SER A 166 13.35 -1.19 11.78
C SER A 166 12.40 -2.37 11.60
N VAL A 167 12.96 -3.55 11.32
CA VAL A 167 12.23 -4.82 11.45
C VAL A 167 11.95 -5.08 12.94
N ILE A 168 10.68 -5.29 13.27
CA ILE A 168 10.25 -5.63 14.63
C ILE A 168 10.38 -7.14 14.87
N ALA A 169 9.86 -7.93 13.94
CA ALA A 169 9.80 -9.38 14.07
C ALA A 169 9.75 -10.06 12.70
N THR A 170 10.33 -11.24 12.64
CA THR A 170 10.25 -12.16 11.49
C THR A 170 9.61 -13.45 11.98
N TYR A 171 8.57 -13.88 11.29
CA TYR A 171 7.81 -15.09 11.58
C TYR A 171 8.11 -16.14 10.51
N GLU A 172 8.56 -17.32 10.92
CA GLU A 172 9.01 -18.42 10.05
C GLU A 172 8.18 -19.70 10.26
N GLU A 173 6.90 -19.54 10.60
CA GLU A 173 5.99 -20.67 10.90
C GLU A 173 5.54 -21.44 9.64
N HIS A 174 5.72 -20.83 8.46
CA HIS A 174 5.33 -21.40 7.17
C HIS A 174 6.48 -22.21 6.56
N GLU A 175 6.16 -23.31 5.89
CA GLU A 175 7.17 -24.13 5.21
C GLU A 175 7.32 -23.77 3.72
N ASP A 176 6.39 -22.99 3.18
CA ASP A 176 6.36 -22.55 1.77
C ASP A 176 5.93 -21.08 1.67
N SER A 177 5.86 -20.59 0.43
CA SER A 177 5.56 -19.22 0.03
C SER A 177 4.30 -18.68 0.70
N VAL A 178 4.43 -17.52 1.34
CA VAL A 178 3.33 -16.78 1.95
C VAL A 178 2.72 -15.84 0.93
N TYR A 179 1.47 -16.10 0.52
CA TYR A 179 0.82 -15.32 -0.53
C TYR A 179 0.02 -14.12 -0.02
N ALA A 180 -0.49 -14.20 1.20
CA ALA A 180 -1.28 -13.12 1.77
C ALA A 180 -1.04 -13.00 3.27
N VAL A 181 -1.04 -11.76 3.71
CA VAL A 181 -1.09 -11.36 5.11
C VAL A 181 -2.26 -10.40 5.25
N ASP A 182 -2.94 -10.42 6.40
CA ASP A 182 -4.02 -9.47 6.66
C ASP A 182 -4.14 -9.16 8.15
N TRP A 183 -4.42 -7.89 8.44
CA TRP A 183 -4.67 -7.43 9.80
C TRP A 183 -6.14 -7.67 10.17
N SER A 184 -6.39 -8.04 11.42
CA SER A 184 -7.75 -8.05 11.94
C SER A 184 -8.29 -6.62 12.02
N SER A 185 -9.46 -6.40 11.42
CA SER A 185 -10.18 -5.13 11.54
C SER A 185 -10.70 -4.83 12.94
N ALA A 186 -10.83 -5.86 13.80
CA ALA A 186 -11.37 -5.75 15.15
C ALA A 186 -10.30 -5.71 16.25
N ASP A 187 -9.06 -6.13 15.95
CA ASP A 187 -7.97 -6.16 16.91
C ASP A 187 -6.67 -5.74 16.21
N PRO A 188 -6.14 -4.53 16.46
CA PRO A 188 -4.98 -3.99 15.75
C PRO A 188 -3.68 -4.76 16.03
N TRP A 189 -3.70 -5.74 16.93
CA TRP A 189 -2.54 -6.55 17.28
C TRP A 189 -2.66 -8.00 16.81
N LEU A 190 -3.68 -8.32 16.03
CA LEU A 190 -3.94 -9.65 15.50
C LEU A 190 -3.83 -9.60 13.98
N PHE A 191 -3.14 -10.58 13.40
CA PHE A 191 -3.06 -10.73 11.96
C PHE A 191 -3.02 -12.21 11.58
N ALA A 192 -3.36 -12.51 10.34
CA ALA A 192 -3.30 -13.85 9.78
C ALA A 192 -2.40 -13.86 8.54
N SER A 193 -1.82 -15.01 8.26
CA SER A 193 -1.06 -15.26 7.04
C SER A 193 -1.38 -16.65 6.48
N LEU A 194 -1.30 -16.78 5.16
CA LEU A 194 -1.55 -18.04 4.46
C LEU A 194 -0.44 -18.36 3.47
N SER A 195 -0.21 -19.65 3.27
CA SER A 195 0.90 -20.18 2.47
C SER A 195 0.46 -21.25 1.46
N TYR A 196 1.34 -21.53 0.50
CA TYR A 196 1.11 -22.54 -0.56
C TYR A 196 0.85 -23.95 -0.02
N ASP A 197 1.50 -24.31 1.10
CA ASP A 197 1.40 -25.62 1.76
C ASP A 197 0.03 -25.87 2.44
N GLY A 198 -0.90 -24.91 2.34
CA GLY A 198 -2.24 -25.00 2.92
C GLY A 198 -2.32 -24.60 4.39
N ARG A 199 -1.28 -24.00 4.96
CA ARG A 199 -1.31 -23.45 6.32
C ARG A 199 -1.97 -22.08 6.36
N LEU A 200 -2.72 -21.87 7.44
CA LEU A 200 -3.18 -20.57 7.87
C LEU A 200 -2.68 -20.38 9.31
N VAL A 201 -1.90 -19.33 9.52
CA VAL A 201 -1.29 -19.02 10.82
C VAL A 201 -1.89 -17.72 11.33
N ILE A 202 -2.37 -17.74 12.58
CA ILE A 202 -2.88 -16.56 13.26
C ILE A 202 -1.84 -16.11 14.28
N ASN A 203 -1.33 -14.90 14.12
CA ASN A 203 -0.28 -14.32 14.95
C ASN A 203 -0.79 -13.10 15.72
N ARG A 204 -0.20 -12.89 16.91
CA ARG A 204 -0.43 -11.70 17.72
C ARG A 204 0.87 -10.95 17.92
N VAL A 205 0.84 -9.64 17.76
CA VAL A 205 1.98 -8.77 18.07
C VAL A 205 2.31 -8.90 19.58
N PRO A 206 3.55 -9.29 19.95
CA PRO A 206 3.94 -9.49 21.35
C PRO A 206 3.74 -8.25 22.21
N ARG A 207 3.28 -8.42 23.45
CA ARG A 207 2.98 -7.31 24.38
C ARG A 207 4.18 -6.38 24.62
N ALA A 208 5.40 -6.93 24.66
CA ALA A 208 6.61 -6.13 24.86
C ALA A 208 6.78 -5.04 23.78
N LEU A 209 6.42 -5.37 22.53
CA LEU A 209 6.52 -4.44 21.40
C LEU A 209 5.40 -3.39 21.42
N LYS A 210 4.22 -3.75 21.93
CA LYS A 210 3.09 -2.81 22.06
C LYS A 210 3.45 -1.59 22.91
N TYR A 211 4.20 -1.77 23.99
CA TYR A 211 4.60 -0.66 24.85
C TYR A 211 5.51 0.33 24.14
N HIS A 212 6.40 -0.14 23.26
CA HIS A 212 7.26 0.73 22.46
C HIS A 212 6.52 1.46 21.34
N ILE A 213 5.36 0.95 20.92
CA ILE A 213 4.52 1.54 19.88
C ILE A 213 3.54 2.57 20.46
N LEU A 214 3.18 2.44 21.75
CA LEU A 214 2.18 3.28 22.42
C LEU A 214 2.79 4.42 23.26
N LEU A 215 4.12 4.52 23.36
CA LEU A 215 4.86 5.55 24.09
C LEU A 215 5.61 6.45 23.11
#